data_AF-A0A7X6J2E1-F1
#
_entry.id   AF-A0A7X6J2E1-F1
#
_cell.length_a   1.000
_cell.length_b   1.000
_cell.length_c   1.000
_cell.angle_alpha   90.00
_cell.angle_beta   90.00
_cell.angle_gamma   90.00
#
_symmetry.space_group_name_H-M   'P 1'
#
loop_
_entity.id
_entity.type
_entity.pdbx_description
1 polymer ?
#
loop_
_entity_poly.entity_id
_entity_poly.type
_entity_poly.pdbx_seq_one_letter_code
_entity_poly.pdbx_strand_id
1 'polypeptide(L)'
;MKVRPDKTFGLASSTDLYLKLIHDIERLRAGAGTKAVQYAAFDAAVTASHILDWVLHEIDAASHLRLTGVPKGYKPTKKGELGPVAGFIHINGGRMGGIEFCRQISNSVKHMTITMGPVMTDMSTGSTVKLDWTKDKITNAYAIAYIQVAPKGEKINVVELFQTTAEQWFLFLEREGLWVEQPPED
;
A
#
# COMPACT_ATOMS: atom_id res chain seq x y z
N MET A 1 30.63 28.23 -2.71
CA MET A 1 29.79 27.46 -3.65
C MET A 1 28.41 27.30 -3.01
N LYS A 2 27.31 27.76 -3.61
CA LYS A 2 25.97 27.57 -3.02
C LYS A 2 25.46 26.18 -3.37
N VAL A 3 25.44 25.28 -2.39
CA VAL A 3 24.66 24.03 -2.47
C VAL A 3 23.19 24.45 -2.64
N ARG A 4 22.56 24.00 -3.72
CA ARG A 4 21.09 24.04 -3.82
C ARG A 4 20.57 22.87 -2.99
N PRO A 5 19.59 23.05 -2.08
CA PRO A 5 18.91 21.89 -1.51
C PRO A 5 18.19 21.19 -2.65
N ASP A 6 18.55 19.93 -2.92
CA ASP A 6 17.89 19.17 -3.98
C ASP A 6 16.45 18.90 -3.56
N LYS A 7 15.49 19.36 -4.38
CA LYS A 7 14.05 19.22 -4.10
C LYS A 7 13.48 17.94 -4.70
N THR A 8 14.22 16.84 -4.55
CA THR A 8 13.70 15.49 -4.63
C THR A 8 13.24 15.06 -3.23
N PHE A 9 12.11 14.37 -3.13
CA PHE A 9 11.83 13.60 -1.92
C PHE A 9 12.94 12.54 -1.79
N GLY A 10 13.65 12.54 -0.66
CA GLY A 10 14.89 11.80 -0.44
C GLY A 10 14.75 10.29 -0.28
N LEU A 11 13.93 9.65 -1.12
CA LEU A 11 13.81 8.21 -1.20
C LEU A 11 15.10 7.65 -1.80
N ALA A 12 15.89 6.93 -0.99
CA ALA A 12 17.11 6.25 -1.40
C ALA A 12 16.91 4.72 -1.46
N SER A 13 15.84 4.21 -0.84
CA SER A 13 15.54 2.80 -0.65
C SER A 13 14.04 2.48 -0.56
N SER A 14 13.70 1.20 -0.68
CA SER A 14 12.40 0.64 -0.33
C SER A 14 12.03 0.83 1.16
N THR A 15 13.03 0.96 2.04
CA THR A 15 12.83 1.28 3.45
C THR A 15 12.24 2.69 3.64
N ASP A 16 12.68 3.69 2.85
CA ASP A 16 12.12 5.05 2.93
C ASP A 16 10.65 5.10 2.53
N LEU A 17 10.23 4.27 1.56
CA LEU A 17 8.82 4.10 1.22
C LEU A 17 8.03 3.33 2.29
N TYR A 18 8.65 2.38 3.01
CA TYR A 18 8.03 1.77 4.18
C TYR A 18 7.79 2.81 5.30
N LEU A 19 8.77 3.66 5.60
CA LEU A 19 8.62 4.70 6.62
C LEU A 19 7.55 5.73 6.21
N LYS A 20 7.47 6.08 4.92
CA LYS A 20 6.36 6.86 4.37
C LYS A 20 5.01 6.16 4.55
N LEU A 21 4.93 4.84 4.36
CA LEU A 21 3.71 4.06 4.59
C LEU A 21 3.26 4.12 6.06
N ILE A 22 4.19 3.98 7.01
CA ILE A 22 3.90 4.15 8.44
C ILE A 22 3.38 5.56 8.75
N HIS A 23 4.05 6.60 8.25
CA HIS A 23 3.59 7.99 8.37
C HIS A 23 2.18 8.22 7.79
N ASP A 24 1.86 7.61 6.64
CA ASP A 24 0.55 7.74 6.02
C ASP A 24 -0.55 6.94 6.75
N ILE A 25 -0.18 5.85 7.44
CA ILE A 25 -1.06 5.12 8.38
C ILE A 25 -1.35 5.98 9.62
N GLU A 26 -0.37 6.68 10.19
CA GLU A 26 -0.62 7.60 11.31
C GLU A 26 -1.45 8.82 10.88
N ARG A 27 -1.23 9.37 9.68
CA ARG A 27 -2.12 10.38 9.08
C ARG A 27 -3.55 9.87 8.91
N LEU A 28 -3.72 8.59 8.57
CA LEU A 28 -5.04 7.96 8.43
C LEU A 28 -5.71 7.79 9.80
N ARG A 29 -4.98 7.33 10.83
CA ARG A 29 -5.45 7.23 12.23
C ARG A 29 -5.87 8.59 12.79
N ALA A 30 -5.10 9.65 12.53
CA ALA A 30 -5.37 11.03 12.98
C ALA A 30 -6.44 11.78 12.14
N GLY A 31 -7.00 11.14 11.10
CA GLY A 31 -7.88 11.79 10.13
C GLY A 31 -9.28 12.13 10.68
N ALA A 32 -9.45 13.32 11.24
CA ALA A 32 -10.76 13.78 11.77
C ALA A 32 -11.85 14.08 10.71
N GLY A 33 -11.51 14.11 9.41
CA GLY A 33 -12.43 14.49 8.33
C GLY A 33 -12.42 13.52 7.16
N THR A 34 -13.59 13.19 6.61
CA THR A 34 -13.77 12.15 5.57
C THR A 34 -12.86 12.29 4.35
N LYS A 35 -12.65 13.51 3.83
CA LYS A 35 -11.70 13.75 2.73
C LYS A 35 -10.24 13.51 3.14
N ALA A 36 -9.85 13.87 4.35
CA ALA A 36 -8.49 13.64 4.84
C ALA A 36 -8.20 12.14 5.02
N VAL A 37 -9.17 11.40 5.57
CA VAL A 37 -9.14 9.92 5.67
C VAL A 37 -9.04 9.30 4.27
N GLN A 38 -9.83 9.76 3.30
CA GLN A 38 -9.77 9.27 1.92
C GLN A 38 -8.41 9.52 1.25
N TYR A 39 -7.85 10.73 1.36
CA TYR A 39 -6.53 11.02 0.79
C TYR A 39 -5.40 10.25 1.49
N ALA A 40 -5.39 10.16 2.83
CA ALA A 40 -4.41 9.35 3.55
C ALA A 40 -4.51 7.86 3.17
N ALA A 41 -5.72 7.34 2.94
CA ALA A 41 -5.91 5.98 2.47
C ALA A 41 -5.41 5.74 1.03
N PHE A 42 -5.57 6.71 0.13
CA PHE A 42 -4.97 6.65 -1.19
C PHE A 42 -3.44 6.75 -1.14
N ASP A 43 -2.90 7.67 -0.34
CA ASP A 43 -1.45 7.83 -0.13
C ASP A 43 -0.82 6.53 0.39
N ALA A 44 -1.41 5.91 1.40
CA ALA A 44 -0.96 4.63 1.96
C ALA A 44 -1.01 3.49 0.92
N ALA A 45 -2.12 3.33 0.18
CA ALA A 45 -2.23 2.29 -0.84
C ALA A 45 -1.25 2.49 -2.01
N VAL A 46 -1.05 3.73 -2.47
CA VAL A 46 -0.08 4.06 -3.52
C VAL A 46 1.33 3.73 -3.03
N THR A 47 1.67 4.12 -1.81
CA THR A 47 2.99 3.89 -1.20
C THR A 47 3.25 2.39 -1.00
N ALA A 48 2.32 1.65 -0.41
CA ALA A 48 2.39 0.20 -0.23
C ALA A 48 2.51 -0.56 -1.57
N SER A 49 1.99 -0.01 -2.67
CA SER A 49 2.20 -0.54 -4.01
C SER A 49 3.58 -0.20 -4.59
N HIS A 50 4.13 0.98 -4.31
CA HIS A 50 5.42 1.43 -4.87
C HIS A 50 6.64 0.85 -4.14
N ILE A 51 6.48 0.38 -2.89
CA ILE A 51 7.53 -0.44 -2.23
C ILE A 51 7.89 -1.64 -3.11
N LEU A 52 6.92 -2.29 -3.76
CA LEU A 52 7.20 -3.39 -4.70
C LEU A 52 8.00 -2.92 -5.93
N ASP A 53 7.66 -1.77 -6.51
CA ASP A 53 8.39 -1.22 -7.66
C ASP A 53 9.86 -0.94 -7.30
N TRP A 54 10.14 -0.50 -6.06
CA TRP A 54 11.50 -0.31 -5.53
C TRP A 54 12.22 -1.62 -5.19
N VAL A 55 11.56 -2.56 -4.51
CA VAL A 55 12.11 -3.90 -4.22
C VAL A 55 12.58 -4.59 -5.50
N LEU A 56 11.78 -4.54 -6.57
CA LEU A 56 12.15 -5.13 -7.87
C LEU A 56 13.32 -4.41 -8.56
N HIS A 57 13.55 -3.14 -8.25
CA HIS A 57 14.72 -2.38 -8.69
C HIS A 57 15.98 -2.75 -7.88
N GLU A 58 15.86 -2.95 -6.57
CA GLU A 58 16.99 -3.23 -5.66
C GLU A 58 17.52 -4.66 -5.77
N ILE A 59 16.64 -5.67 -5.71
CA ILE A 59 17.04 -7.09 -5.63
C ILE A 59 17.95 -7.54 -6.77
N ASP A 60 18.87 -8.46 -6.49
CA ASP A 60 19.75 -9.06 -7.49
C ASP A 60 18.98 -9.89 -8.56
N ALA A 61 19.66 -10.31 -9.62
CA ALA A 61 19.02 -11.03 -10.73
C ALA A 61 18.49 -12.43 -10.36
N ALA A 62 19.11 -13.13 -9.41
CA ALA A 62 18.67 -14.44 -8.92
C ALA A 62 17.50 -14.29 -7.95
N SER A 63 17.54 -13.29 -7.06
CA SER A 63 16.40 -12.93 -6.20
C SER A 63 15.20 -12.44 -7.00
N HIS A 64 15.41 -11.64 -8.06
CA HIS A 64 14.34 -11.26 -8.98
C HIS A 64 13.71 -12.49 -9.65
N LEU A 65 14.52 -13.44 -10.16
CA LEU A 65 14.00 -14.67 -10.76
C LEU A 65 13.23 -15.53 -9.75
N ARG A 66 13.77 -15.71 -8.54
CA ARG A 66 13.16 -16.45 -7.42
C ARG A 66 11.81 -15.84 -6.99
N LEU A 67 11.75 -14.52 -6.86
CA LEU A 67 10.60 -13.82 -6.31
C LEU A 67 9.51 -13.52 -7.35
N THR A 68 9.86 -13.37 -8.63
CA THR A 68 8.91 -13.01 -9.71
C THR A 68 8.62 -14.13 -10.72
N GLY A 69 9.44 -15.18 -10.76
CA GLY A 69 9.39 -16.21 -11.80
C GLY A 69 9.97 -15.79 -13.15
N VAL A 70 10.45 -14.54 -13.30
CA VAL A 70 11.00 -14.00 -14.56
C VAL A 70 12.36 -13.29 -14.37
N PRO A 71 13.25 -13.27 -15.38
CA PRO A 71 14.53 -12.57 -15.28
C PRO A 71 14.42 -11.06 -15.02
N LYS A 72 15.42 -10.46 -14.37
CA LYS A 72 15.47 -8.99 -14.17
C LYS A 72 15.50 -8.27 -15.52
N GLY A 73 14.60 -7.31 -15.70
CA GLY A 73 14.39 -6.61 -16.98
C GLY A 73 13.47 -7.31 -17.99
N TYR A 74 12.90 -8.48 -17.66
CA TYR A 74 11.89 -9.14 -18.49
C TYR A 74 10.67 -8.24 -18.74
N LYS A 75 10.15 -8.26 -19.98
CA LYS A 75 8.93 -7.57 -20.39
C LYS A 75 8.02 -8.59 -21.08
N PRO A 76 6.74 -8.72 -20.68
CA PRO A 76 5.76 -9.53 -21.39
C PRO A 76 5.69 -9.15 -22.87
N THR A 77 5.72 -10.17 -23.73
CA THR A 77 5.64 -10.03 -25.19
C THR A 77 4.32 -10.57 -25.76
N LYS A 78 3.68 -11.49 -25.04
CA LYS A 78 2.41 -12.13 -25.42
C LYS A 78 1.32 -11.84 -24.40
N LYS A 79 0.08 -11.76 -24.88
CA LYS A 79 -1.10 -11.59 -24.03
C LYS A 79 -1.26 -12.81 -23.11
N GLY A 80 -1.12 -12.60 -21.80
CA GLY A 80 -1.19 -13.66 -20.77
C GLY A 80 0.15 -13.98 -20.10
N GLU A 81 1.28 -13.47 -20.61
CA GLU A 81 2.57 -13.56 -19.90
C GLU A 81 2.57 -12.64 -18.67
N LEU A 82 2.97 -13.17 -17.50
CA LEU A 82 3.06 -12.38 -16.26
C LEU A 82 4.30 -11.46 -16.29
N GLY A 83 4.10 -10.16 -16.13
CA GLY A 83 5.19 -9.22 -15.85
C GLY A 83 5.72 -9.37 -14.43
N PRO A 84 6.91 -8.82 -14.09
CA PRO A 84 7.58 -9.09 -12.82
C PRO A 84 6.73 -8.76 -11.58
N VAL A 85 5.98 -7.65 -11.60
CA VAL A 85 5.02 -7.29 -10.53
C VAL A 85 3.90 -8.32 -10.38
N ALA A 86 3.34 -8.81 -11.49
CA ALA A 86 2.25 -9.80 -11.46
C ALA A 86 2.76 -11.20 -11.06
N GLY A 87 3.97 -11.57 -11.50
CA GLY A 87 4.65 -12.78 -11.08
C GLY A 87 5.02 -12.76 -9.59
N PHE A 88 5.49 -11.61 -9.08
CA PHE A 88 5.74 -11.42 -7.64
C PHE A 88 4.48 -11.67 -6.82
N ILE A 89 3.36 -11.07 -7.23
CA ILE A 89 2.07 -11.20 -6.55
C ILE A 89 1.52 -12.62 -6.67
N HIS A 90 1.72 -13.30 -7.80
CA HIS A 90 1.33 -14.70 -7.98
C HIS A 90 2.12 -15.64 -7.05
N ILE A 91 3.42 -15.41 -6.85
CA ILE A 91 4.29 -16.26 -6.02
C ILE A 91 4.16 -15.94 -4.52
N ASN A 92 4.09 -14.65 -4.16
CA ASN A 92 4.18 -14.18 -2.77
C ASN A 92 2.84 -13.71 -2.18
N GLY A 93 1.80 -13.52 -2.99
CA GLY A 93 0.53 -12.89 -2.57
C GLY A 93 -0.18 -13.60 -1.43
N GLY A 94 -0.05 -14.93 -1.30
CA GLY A 94 -0.57 -15.69 -0.15
C GLY A 94 0.08 -15.33 1.20
N ARG A 95 1.24 -14.65 1.18
CA ARG A 95 1.94 -14.12 2.37
C ARG A 95 1.91 -12.59 2.44
N MET A 96 1.41 -11.91 1.40
CA MET A 96 1.45 -10.46 1.23
C MET A 96 0.14 -9.93 0.61
N GLY A 97 -1.00 -10.40 1.11
CA GLY A 97 -2.32 -10.24 0.46
C GLY A 97 -2.75 -8.79 0.24
N GLY A 98 -2.24 -7.86 1.06
CA GLY A 98 -2.51 -6.42 0.91
C GLY A 98 -1.91 -5.81 -0.38
N ILE A 99 -0.86 -6.40 -0.96
CA ILE A 99 -0.13 -5.79 -2.09
C ILE A 99 -1.01 -5.68 -3.34
N GLU A 100 -1.71 -6.75 -3.76
CA GLU A 100 -2.53 -6.68 -4.98
C GLU A 100 -3.68 -5.69 -4.83
N PHE A 101 -4.25 -5.60 -3.63
CA PHE A 101 -5.27 -4.60 -3.31
C PHE A 101 -4.71 -3.17 -3.40
N CYS A 102 -3.55 -2.92 -2.78
CA CYS A 102 -2.85 -1.63 -2.85
C CYS A 102 -2.50 -1.27 -4.31
N ARG A 103 -2.09 -2.25 -5.11
CA ARG A 103 -1.81 -2.10 -6.54
C ARG A 103 -3.06 -1.77 -7.36
N GLN A 104 -4.21 -2.38 -7.05
CA GLN A 104 -5.49 -2.07 -7.70
C GLN A 104 -5.97 -0.64 -7.40
N ILE A 105 -5.82 -0.16 -6.16
CA ILE A 105 -6.02 1.26 -5.85
C ILE A 105 -5.02 2.12 -6.60
N SER A 106 -3.72 1.81 -6.52
CA SER A 106 -2.64 2.58 -7.16
C SER A 106 -2.87 2.75 -8.67
N ASN A 107 -3.30 1.70 -9.38
CA ASN A 107 -3.65 1.77 -10.80
C ASN A 107 -4.95 2.54 -11.05
N SER A 108 -5.97 2.36 -10.19
CA SER A 108 -7.22 3.13 -10.29
C SER A 108 -6.95 4.63 -10.17
N VAL A 109 -6.21 5.09 -9.15
CA VAL A 109 -5.93 6.52 -8.95
C VAL A 109 -4.99 7.09 -10.04
N LYS A 110 -4.04 6.30 -10.56
CA LYS A 110 -3.19 6.70 -11.71
C LYS A 110 -3.99 6.99 -13.00
N HIS A 111 -5.20 6.45 -13.14
CA HIS A 111 -6.07 6.64 -14.30
C HIS A 111 -7.35 7.43 -14.00
N MET A 112 -7.52 7.91 -12.76
CA MET A 112 -8.66 8.72 -12.35
C MET A 112 -8.38 10.22 -12.48
N THR A 113 -8.87 10.80 -13.58
CA THR A 113 -9.63 12.04 -13.44
C THR A 113 -10.71 11.78 -12.37
N ILE A 114 -10.90 12.68 -11.39
CA ILE A 114 -11.87 12.41 -10.29
C ILE A 114 -13.31 12.54 -10.81
N THR A 115 -13.77 11.45 -11.39
CA THR A 115 -15.13 11.17 -11.86
C THR A 115 -15.50 9.79 -11.31
N MET A 116 -16.71 9.65 -10.75
CA MET A 116 -17.19 8.37 -10.21
C MET A 116 -17.38 7.37 -11.37
N GLY A 117 -16.32 6.62 -11.68
CA GLY A 117 -16.34 5.61 -12.74
C GLY A 117 -17.22 4.40 -12.39
N PRO A 118 -17.52 3.52 -13.37
CA PRO A 118 -18.27 2.30 -13.12
C PRO A 118 -17.57 1.45 -12.05
N VAL A 119 -18.31 1.09 -11.00
CA VAL A 119 -17.81 0.25 -9.91
C VAL A 119 -17.47 -1.14 -10.48
N MET A 120 -16.36 -1.73 -10.05
CA MET A 120 -16.06 -3.13 -10.32
C MET A 120 -17.23 -4.02 -9.88
N THR A 121 -17.56 -5.03 -10.68
CA THR A 121 -18.44 -6.10 -10.22
C THR A 121 -17.92 -6.62 -8.89
N ASP A 122 -18.82 -6.71 -7.91
CA ASP A 122 -18.62 -7.33 -6.61
C ASP A 122 -17.72 -6.64 -5.55
N MET A 123 -17.09 -5.51 -5.84
CA MET A 123 -16.28 -4.75 -4.86
C MET A 123 -16.96 -3.45 -4.42
N SER A 124 -16.82 -3.05 -3.14
CA SER A 124 -17.23 -1.70 -2.70
C SER A 124 -16.23 -1.02 -1.77
N THR A 125 -16.14 0.30 -1.90
CA THR A 125 -15.39 1.20 -1.01
C THR A 125 -16.36 2.23 -0.41
N GLY A 126 -16.08 2.66 0.82
CA GLY A 126 -16.90 3.68 1.44
C GLY A 126 -16.37 4.16 2.79
N SER A 127 -16.97 5.23 3.28
CA SER A 127 -16.84 5.68 4.67
C SER A 127 -18.09 5.30 5.45
N THR A 128 -17.93 4.91 6.71
CA THR A 128 -19.03 4.81 7.68
C THR A 128 -18.62 5.48 8.98
N VAL A 129 -19.57 6.00 9.75
CA VAL A 129 -19.29 6.47 11.10
C VAL A 129 -19.34 5.25 12.03
N LYS A 130 -18.24 4.98 12.73
CA LYS A 130 -18.24 4.05 13.86
C LYS A 130 -18.57 4.83 15.12
N LEU A 131 -19.48 4.28 15.90
CA LEU A 131 -19.90 4.82 17.20
C LEU A 131 -19.41 3.85 18.27
N ASP A 132 -18.54 4.30 19.16
CA ASP A 132 -18.20 3.53 20.36
C ASP A 132 -19.22 3.87 21.45
N TRP A 133 -19.71 2.84 22.14
CA TRP A 133 -20.74 2.96 23.17
C TRP A 133 -20.19 2.56 24.52
N THR A 134 -20.60 3.25 25.58
CA THR A 134 -20.32 2.87 26.95
C THR A 134 -21.62 2.92 27.75
N LYS A 135 -22.20 1.74 27.99
CA LYS A 135 -23.61 1.59 28.35
C LYS A 135 -24.48 2.27 27.27
N ASP A 136 -25.52 3.00 27.66
CA ASP A 136 -26.53 3.56 26.76
C ASP A 136 -26.11 4.91 26.12
N LYS A 137 -24.82 5.24 26.11
CA LYS A 137 -24.29 6.50 25.56
C LYS A 137 -23.19 6.24 24.54
N ILE A 138 -23.27 6.95 23.42
CA ILE A 138 -22.15 7.14 22.49
C ILE A 138 -21.06 7.91 23.24
N THR A 139 -19.87 7.31 23.36
CA THR A 139 -18.69 7.95 23.97
C THR A 139 -17.67 8.42 22.94
N ASN A 140 -17.73 7.91 21.71
CA ASN A 140 -16.92 8.37 20.59
C ASN A 140 -17.66 8.16 19.26
N ALA A 141 -17.42 9.03 18.27
CA ALA A 141 -18.06 8.98 16.96
C ALA A 141 -17.05 9.43 15.89
N TYR A 142 -16.57 8.50 15.08
CA TYR A 142 -15.47 8.75 14.14
C TYR A 142 -15.70 8.10 12.78
N ALA A 143 -15.23 8.76 11.71
CA ALA A 143 -15.37 8.26 10.35
C ALA A 143 -14.27 7.24 10.04
N ILE A 144 -14.65 5.98 9.82
CA ILE A 144 -13.76 4.95 9.30
C ILE A 144 -13.97 4.78 7.80
N ALA A 145 -12.87 4.67 7.05
CA ALA A 145 -12.91 4.12 5.70
C ALA A 145 -12.88 2.59 5.81
N TYR A 146 -13.66 1.91 4.97
CA TYR A 146 -13.70 0.45 4.89
C TYR A 146 -13.57 -0.03 3.45
N ILE A 147 -13.10 -1.26 3.32
CA ILE A 147 -12.97 -2.00 2.07
C ILE A 147 -13.83 -3.25 2.18
N GLN A 148 -14.58 -3.56 1.11
CA GLN A 148 -15.36 -4.78 1.02
C GLN A 148 -15.00 -5.50 -0.28
N VAL A 149 -14.33 -6.64 -0.13
CA VAL A 149 -13.67 -7.39 -1.23
C VAL A 149 -14.67 -8.26 -2.03
N ALA A 150 -15.85 -8.53 -1.48
CA ALA A 150 -16.91 -9.33 -2.11
C ALA A 150 -18.31 -8.84 -1.65
N PRO A 151 -19.41 -9.16 -2.36
CA PRO A 151 -20.73 -8.61 -2.07
C PRO A 151 -21.24 -9.20 -0.76
N LYS A 152 -21.59 -8.35 0.21
CA LYS A 152 -21.92 -8.76 1.60
C LYS A 152 -20.76 -9.46 2.34
N GLY A 153 -19.54 -9.44 1.79
CA GLY A 153 -18.33 -9.87 2.49
C GLY A 153 -17.96 -8.94 3.64
N GLU A 154 -16.90 -9.28 4.35
CA GLU A 154 -16.41 -8.49 5.49
C GLU A 154 -16.02 -7.06 5.08
N LYS A 155 -16.28 -6.10 5.99
CA LYS A 155 -15.86 -4.71 5.87
C LYS A 155 -14.55 -4.52 6.63
N ILE A 156 -13.44 -4.76 5.95
CA ILE A 156 -12.09 -4.64 6.52
C ILE A 156 -11.83 -3.15 6.79
N ASN A 157 -11.39 -2.82 8.00
CA ASN A 157 -10.95 -1.49 8.36
C ASN A 157 -9.67 -1.14 7.58
N VAL A 158 -9.68 -0.02 6.86
CA VAL A 158 -8.54 0.42 6.04
C VAL A 158 -7.27 0.64 6.89
N VAL A 159 -7.42 1.08 8.13
CA VAL A 159 -6.32 1.28 9.09
C VAL A 159 -5.67 -0.05 9.48
N GLU A 160 -6.46 -1.11 9.67
CA GLU A 160 -5.96 -2.45 10.00
C GLU A 160 -5.30 -3.10 8.78
N LEU A 161 -5.93 -3.00 7.60
CA LEU A 161 -5.37 -3.55 6.36
C LEU A 161 -3.98 -2.97 6.05
N PHE A 162 -3.78 -1.66 6.17
CA PHE A 162 -2.48 -1.06 5.89
C PHE A 162 -1.44 -1.35 6.97
N GLN A 163 -1.81 -1.50 8.25
CA GLN A 163 -0.89 -2.01 9.28
C GLN A 163 -0.42 -3.43 8.96
N THR A 164 -1.34 -4.37 8.68
CA THR A 164 -0.98 -5.73 8.26
C THR A 164 -0.15 -5.75 6.97
N THR A 165 -0.40 -4.81 6.03
CA THR A 165 0.42 -4.66 4.81
C THR A 165 1.82 -4.11 5.12
N ALA A 166 1.94 -3.20 6.08
CA ALA A 166 3.22 -2.68 6.55
C ALA A 166 4.03 -3.75 7.30
N GLU A 167 3.41 -4.49 8.22
CA GLU A 167 4.03 -5.65 8.91
C GLU A 167 4.55 -6.68 7.90
N GLN A 168 3.75 -7.01 6.87
CA GLN A 168 4.16 -7.88 5.77
C GLN A 168 5.35 -7.30 4.99
N TRP A 169 5.39 -6.00 4.75
CA TRP A 169 6.52 -5.33 4.12
C TRP A 169 7.79 -5.34 4.99
N PHE A 170 7.68 -5.01 6.28
CA PHE A 170 8.81 -5.03 7.22
C PHE A 170 9.48 -6.42 7.27
N LEU A 171 8.68 -7.46 7.53
CA LEU A 171 9.12 -8.87 7.56
C LEU A 171 9.61 -9.40 6.19
N PHE A 172 9.33 -8.69 5.10
CA PHE A 172 9.90 -8.95 3.80
C PHE A 172 11.24 -8.24 3.63
N LEU A 173 11.33 -6.95 3.95
CA LEU A 173 12.55 -6.14 3.82
C LEU A 173 13.68 -6.67 4.72
N GLU A 174 13.39 -7.05 5.96
CA GLU A 174 14.38 -7.73 6.83
C GLU A 174 14.86 -9.05 6.22
N ARG A 175 13.93 -9.93 5.84
CA ARG A 175 14.25 -11.30 5.37
C ARG A 175 15.06 -11.31 4.07
N GLU A 176 14.79 -10.38 3.17
CA GLU A 176 15.48 -10.26 1.89
C GLU A 176 16.72 -9.34 1.95
N GLY A 177 17.07 -8.80 3.13
CA GLY A 177 18.27 -7.97 3.33
C GLY A 177 18.18 -6.56 2.75
N LEU A 178 16.96 -6.02 2.60
CA LEU A 178 16.66 -4.70 2.04
C LEU A 178 16.34 -3.65 3.12
N TRP A 179 16.22 -4.07 4.39
CA TRP A 179 16.00 -3.16 5.50
C TRP A 179 17.25 -2.29 5.76
N VAL A 180 17.06 -0.98 5.75
CA VAL A 180 18.11 0.00 6.09
C VAL A 180 17.83 0.53 7.50
N GLU A 181 18.69 0.18 8.45
CA GLU A 181 18.56 0.66 9.83
C GLU A 181 18.65 2.20 9.89
N GLN A 182 17.68 2.80 10.57
CA GLN A 182 17.53 4.24 10.65
C GLN A 182 18.38 4.82 11.80
N PRO A 183 18.87 6.07 11.69
CA PRO A 183 19.41 6.76 12.85
C PRO A 183 18.32 6.88 13.94
N PRO A 184 18.70 6.90 15.23
CA PRO A 184 17.75 7.16 16.31
C PRO A 184 17.11 8.55 16.14
N GLU A 185 15.88 8.70 16.63
CA GLU A 185 15.20 10.00 16.70
C GLU A 185 15.86 10.86 17.82
N ASP A 186 16.31 12.06 17.48
CA ASP A 186 16.92 13.07 18.37
C ASP A 186 15.88 13.88 19.19
#